data_AF-A0A940FNL9-F1
#
_entry.id   AF-A0A940FNL9-F1
#
_cell.length_a   1.000
_cell.length_b   1.000
_cell.length_c   1.000
_cell.angle_alpha   90.00
_cell.angle_beta   90.00
_cell.angle_gamma   90.00
#
_symmetry.space_group_name_H-M   'P 1'
#
loop_
_entity.id
_entity.type
_entity.pdbx_description
1 polymer ?
#
loop_
_entity_poly.entity_id
_entity_poly.type
_entity_poly.pdbx_seq_one_letter_code
_entity_poly.pdbx_strand_id
1 'polypeptide(L)'
;GDSVRGLVVLIFGLAIIGSVDNIFRFWLVKKLGDVHPLITVFGVIIGVNIFGFIGIIFGPILISLFIILIRIYANEFNVTRNS
;
A
#
# COMPACT_ATOMS: atom_id res chain seq x y z
N GLY A 1 -32.11 -6.41 22.51
CA GLY A 1 -31.92 -5.48 21.38
C GLY A 1 -30.46 -5.31 21.00
N ASP A 2 -29.54 -5.44 21.95
CA ASP A 2 -28.13 -5.07 21.76
C ASP A 2 -27.30 -6.11 21.02
N SER A 3 -27.62 -7.40 21.16
CA SER A 3 -26.89 -8.48 20.48
C SER A 3 -27.03 -8.44 18.95
N VAL A 4 -28.19 -7.99 18.44
CA VAL A 4 -28.44 -7.86 16.98
C VAL A 4 -27.63 -6.70 16.41
N ARG A 5 -27.53 -5.58 17.15
CA ARG A 5 -26.70 -4.43 16.75
C ARG A 5 -25.22 -4.80 16.72
N GLY A 6 -24.74 -5.52 17.73
CA GLY A 6 -23.37 -6.05 17.77
C GLY A 6 -23.07 -6.96 16.58
N LEU A 7 -23.97 -7.89 16.25
CA LEU A 7 -23.82 -8.81 15.13
C LEU A 7 -23.76 -8.07 13.79
N VAL A 8 -24.61 -7.06 13.58
CA VAL A 8 -24.63 -6.24 12.36
C VAL A 8 -23.32 -5.48 12.19
N VAL A 9 -22.79 -4.87 13.25
CA VAL A 9 -21.49 -4.17 13.19
C VAL A 9 -20.34 -5.15 12.92
N LEU A 10 -20.40 -6.36 13.47
CA LEU A 10 -19.38 -7.38 13.27
C LEU A 10 -19.36 -7.88 11.82
N ILE A 11 -20.54 -8.18 11.26
CA ILE A 11 -20.68 -8.61 9.86
C ILE A 11 -20.29 -7.47 8.91
N PHE A 12 -20.73 -6.25 9.18
CA PHE A 12 -20.42 -5.10 8.33
C PHE A 12 -18.92 -4.74 8.39
N GLY A 13 -18.32 -4.80 9.58
CA GLY A 13 -16.88 -4.63 9.77
C GLY A 13 -16.10 -5.69 9.01
N LEU A 14 -16.41 -6.98 9.19
CA LEU A 14 -15.71 -8.05 8.47
C LEU A 14 -15.94 -8.01 6.96
N ALA A 15 -17.16 -7.73 6.50
CA ALA A 15 -17.49 -7.71 5.09
C ALA A 15 -16.87 -6.50 4.38
N ILE A 16 -16.98 -5.30 4.93
CA ILE A 16 -16.47 -4.08 4.29
C ILE A 16 -14.97 -3.94 4.52
N ILE A 17 -14.50 -4.01 5.77
CA ILE A 17 -13.08 -3.83 6.07
C ILE A 17 -12.29 -4.99 5.45
N GLY A 18 -12.76 -6.24 5.59
CA GLY A 18 -12.12 -7.39 4.97
C GLY A 18 -12.12 -7.36 3.43
N SER A 19 -13.17 -6.84 2.80
CA SER A 19 -13.17 -6.63 1.34
C SER A 19 -12.17 -5.56 0.92
N VAL A 20 -12.12 -4.44 1.64
CA VAL A 20 -11.17 -3.34 1.38
C VAL A 20 -9.73 -3.83 1.54
N ASP A 21 -9.42 -4.58 2.60
CA ASP A 21 -8.09 -5.15 2.84
C ASP A 21 -7.67 -6.12 1.72
N ASN A 22 -8.60 -6.93 1.21
CA ASN A 22 -8.33 -7.85 0.10
C ASN A 22 -8.08 -7.13 -1.22
N ILE A 23 -8.86 -6.09 -1.52
CA ILE A 23 -8.70 -5.27 -2.73
C ILE A 23 -7.37 -4.51 -2.68
N PHE A 24 -7.04 -3.96 -1.52
CA PHE A 24 -5.81 -3.21 -1.30
C PHE A 24 -4.58 -4.11 -1.47
N ARG A 25 -4.62 -5.35 -0.93
CA ARG A 25 -3.58 -6.36 -1.14
C ARG A 25 -3.41 -6.71 -2.62
N PHE A 26 -4.50 -6.92 -3.35
CA PHE A 26 -4.44 -7.28 -4.77
C PHE A 26 -3.87 -6.14 -5.63
N TRP A 27 -4.31 -4.91 -5.39
CA TRP A 27 -3.80 -3.72 -6.08
C TRP A 27 -2.31 -3.49 -5.78
N LEU A 28 -1.92 -3.65 -4.51
CA LEU A 28 -0.52 -3.50 -4.08
C LEU A 28 0.37 -4.54 -4.76
N VAL A 29 0.00 -5.82 -4.75
CA VAL A 29 0.75 -6.89 -5.43
C VAL A 29 0.89 -6.62 -6.92
N LYS A 30 -0.17 -6.14 -7.59
CA LYS A 30 -0.14 -5.79 -9.01
C LYS A 30 0.85 -4.67 -9.33
N LYS A 31 1.01 -3.70 -8.43
CA LYS A 31 1.96 -2.58 -8.59
C LYS A 31 3.39 -2.94 -8.18
N LEU A 32 3.54 -3.94 -7.31
CA LEU A 32 4.84 -4.47 -6.89
C LEU A 32 5.51 -5.35 -7.95
N GLY A 33 4.76 -5.89 -8.92
CA GLY A 33 5.30 -6.74 -9.98
C GLY A 33 6.37 -6.07 -10.87
N ASP A 34 6.36 -4.75 -10.96
CA ASP A 34 7.32 -3.97 -11.76
C ASP A 34 8.52 -3.45 -10.95
N VAL A 35 8.51 -3.55 -9.62
CA VAL A 35 9.62 -3.13 -8.76
C VAL A 35 10.41 -4.35 -8.28
N HIS A 36 11.74 -4.26 -8.37
CA HIS A 36 12.65 -5.35 -8.05
C HIS A 36 12.35 -5.93 -6.64
N PRO A 37 12.21 -7.27 -6.47
CA PRO A 37 11.82 -7.89 -5.19
C PRO A 37 12.66 -7.45 -3.99
N LEU A 38 13.96 -7.25 -4.17
CA LEU A 38 14.88 -6.68 -3.17
C LEU A 38 14.39 -5.34 -2.60
N ILE A 39 13.92 -4.42 -3.45
CA ILE A 39 13.44 -3.09 -3.03
C ILE A 39 12.20 -3.22 -2.14
N THR A 40 11.32 -4.15 -2.46
CA THR A 40 10.14 -4.47 -1.64
C THR A 40 10.54 -5.04 -0.29
N VAL A 41 11.52 -5.94 -0.25
CA VAL A 41 12.04 -6.52 1.00
C VAL A 41 12.66 -5.44 1.88
N PHE A 42 13.46 -4.54 1.31
CA PHE A 42 13.97 -3.38 2.04
C PHE A 42 12.85 -2.49 2.56
N GLY A 43 11.80 -2.26 1.75
CA GLY A 43 10.61 -1.51 2.17
C GLY A 43 9.91 -2.14 3.38
N VAL A 44 9.75 -3.47 3.41
CA VAL A 44 9.19 -4.17 4.58
C VAL A 44 10.11 -4.04 5.79
N ILE A 45 11.42 -4.26 5.64
CA ILE A 45 12.39 -4.19 6.75
C ILE A 45 12.40 -2.79 7.38
N ILE A 46 12.47 -1.75 6.55
CA ILE A 46 12.47 -0.36 6.98
C ILE A 46 11.11 0.00 7.57
N GLY A 47 10.01 -0.39 6.90
CA GLY A 47 8.65 -0.12 7.36
C GLY A 47 8.35 -0.74 8.71
N VAL A 48 8.77 -1.98 8.96
CA VAL A 48 8.57 -2.66 10.25
C VAL A 48 9.36 -2.00 11.37
N ASN A 49 10.58 -1.52 11.09
CA ASN A 49 11.37 -0.79 12.10
C ASN A 49 10.73 0.55 12.49
N ILE A 50 10.06 1.23 11.57
CA ILE A 50 9.46 2.56 11.82
C ILE A 50 8.04 2.46 12.38
N PHE A 51 7.23 1.53 11.85
CA PHE A 51 5.78 1.44 12.11
C PHE A 51 5.36 0.15 12.84
N GLY A 52 6.29 -0.73 13.22
CA GLY A 52 5.99 -2.02 13.85
C GLY A 52 5.29 -2.99 12.91
N PHE A 53 4.37 -3.81 13.42
CA PHE A 53 3.65 -4.83 12.62
C PHE A 53 2.93 -4.25 11.40
N ILE A 54 2.34 -3.06 11.53
CA ILE A 54 1.65 -2.33 10.45
C ILE A 54 2.62 -1.97 9.31
N GLY A 55 3.91 -1.84 9.62
CA GLY A 55 4.98 -1.58 8.68
C GLY A 55 5.18 -2.63 7.58
N ILE A 56 4.67 -3.86 7.78
CA ILE A 56 4.70 -4.91 6.74
C ILE A 56 3.87 -4.47 5.52
N ILE A 57 2.75 -3.80 5.76
CA ILE A 57 1.85 -3.32 4.71
C ILE A 57 2.31 -1.93 4.26
N PHE A 58 2.58 -1.03 5.20
CA PHE A 58 2.92 0.36 4.90
C PHE A 58 4.30 0.55 4.27
N GLY A 59 5.28 -0.30 4.58
CA GLY A 59 6.65 -0.21 4.07
C GLY A 59 6.75 -0.25 2.54
N PRO A 60 6.24 -1.31 1.89
CA PRO A 60 6.19 -1.39 0.43
C PRO A 60 5.42 -0.26 -0.23
N ILE A 61 4.31 0.17 0.39
CA ILE A 61 3.46 1.25 -0.14
C ILE A 61 4.23 2.58 -0.14
N LEU A 62 4.89 2.90 0.96
CA LEU A 62 5.65 4.13 1.11
C LEU A 62 6.78 4.21 0.08
N ILE A 63 7.53 3.12 -0.10
CA ILE A 63 8.58 3.02 -1.12
C ILE A 63 8.01 3.13 -2.54
N SER A 64 6.90 2.44 -2.82
CA SER A 64 6.23 2.51 -4.14
C SER A 64 5.82 3.94 -4.46
N LEU A 65 5.18 4.63 -3.51
CA LEU A 65 4.76 6.02 -3.65
C LEU A 65 5.95 6.94 -3.89
N PHE A 66 7.04 6.76 -3.17
CA PHE A 66 8.26 7.53 -3.33
C PHE A 66 8.86 7.35 -4.74
N ILE A 67 8.95 6.12 -5.24
CA ILE A 67 9.45 5.84 -6.60
C ILE A 67 8.53 6.46 -7.66
N ILE A 68 7.21 6.37 -7.49
CA ILE A 68 6.24 6.99 -8.39
C ILE A 68 6.41 8.51 -8.41
N LEU A 69 6.58 9.12 -7.24
CA LEU A 69 6.80 10.56 -7.12
C LEU A 69 8.06 10.99 -7.88
N ILE A 70 9.17 10.26 -7.68
CA ILE A 70 10.42 10.50 -8.44
C ILE A 70 10.19 10.31 -9.93
N ARG A 71 9.45 9.29 -10.34
CA ARG A 71 9.16 9.03 -11.77
C ARG A 71 8.34 10.16 -12.38
N ILE A 72 7.33 10.66 -11.68
CA ILE A 72 6.51 11.80 -12.12
C ILE A 72 7.39 13.06 -12.20
N TYR A 73 8.16 13.35 -11.16
CA TYR A 73 9.07 14.50 -11.12
C TYR A 73 10.11 14.44 -12.24
N ALA A 74 10.77 13.30 -12.42
CA ALA A 74 11.75 13.09 -13.47
C ALA A 74 11.12 13.19 -14.86
N ASN A 75 9.90 12.68 -15.06
CA ASN A 75 9.21 12.81 -16.34
C ASN A 75 8.87 14.27 -16.65
N GLU A 76 8.33 15.01 -15.67
CA GLU A 76 8.00 16.42 -15.81
C GLU A 76 9.25 17.26 -16.15
N PHE A 77 10.34 17.06 -15.42
CA PHE A 77 11.59 17.80 -15.65
C PHE A 77 12.36 17.37 -16.90
N ASN A 78 12.28 16.10 -17.31
CA ASN A 78 12.90 15.66 -18.56
C ASN A 78 12.11 16.11 -19.80
N VAL A 79 10.81 16.39 -19.69
CA VAL A 79 10.00 16.96 -20.78
C VAL A 79 10.43 18.40 -21.11
N THR A 80 11.00 19.16 -20.17
CA THR A 80 11.51 20.52 -20.42
C THR A 80 12.86 20.54 -21.17
N ARG A 81 13.47 19.39 -21.49
CA ARG A 81 14.71 19.30 -22.30
C ARG A 81 14.50 18.73 -23.70
N ASN A 82 13.32 18.91 -24.30
CA ASN A 82 13.19 18.72 -25.73
C ASN A 82 12.10 19.63 -26.32
N SER A 83 12.44 20.90 -26.57
CA SER A 83 12.07 21.71 -27.74
C SER A 83 12.62 23.13 -27.55
#